data_AF-A0A097C2Z4-F1
#
_entry.id   AF-A0A097C2Z4-F1
#
_cell.length_a   1.000
_cell.length_b   1.000
_cell.length_c   1.000
_cell.angle_alpha   90.00
_cell.angle_beta   90.00
_cell.angle_gamma   90.00
#
_symmetry.space_group_name_H-M   'P 1'
#
loop_
_entity.id
_entity.type
_entity.pdbx_description
1 polymer ?
#
loop_
_entity_poly.entity_id
_entity_poly.type
_entity_poly.pdbx_seq_one_letter_code
_entity_poly.pdbx_strand_id
1 'polypeptide(L)'
;LEDCEIYVDKIDHDKYEKLKTLYDLYENFNKFKIESLPNGAATCENGTKCVDLYKKQVDYCKINYNEDFCAKLIDFRKDYEEHMAT
;
A
#
# COMPACT_ATOMS: atom_id res chain seq x y z
N LEU A 1 2.72 33.12 8.96
CA LEU A 1 3.35 32.10 8.07
C LEU A 1 4.39 31.28 8.85
N GLU A 2 5.10 31.89 9.81
CA GLU A 2 6.05 31.23 10.72
C GLU A 2 5.42 30.05 11.50
N ASP A 3 4.16 30.18 11.95
CA ASP A 3 3.45 29.12 12.70
C ASP A 3 3.14 27.83 11.90
N CYS A 4 3.24 27.87 10.57
CA CYS A 4 2.94 26.72 9.72
C CYS A 4 4.17 25.87 9.40
N GLU A 5 5.38 26.37 9.65
CA GLU A 5 6.62 25.68 9.26
C GLU A 5 6.80 24.33 9.96
N ILE A 6 6.32 24.21 11.21
CA ILE A 6 6.33 22.95 11.96
C ILE A 6 5.44 21.86 11.37
N TYR A 7 4.48 22.23 10.51
CA TYR A 7 3.58 21.31 9.83
C TYR A 7 4.03 21.01 8.39
N VAL A 8 5.05 21.71 7.89
CA VAL A 8 5.63 21.46 6.56
C VAL A 8 6.71 20.40 6.70
N ASP A 9 6.28 19.16 6.63
CA ASP A 9 7.21 18.04 6.58
C ASP A 9 7.79 17.94 5.16
N LYS A 10 9.13 18.01 5.04
CA LYS A 10 9.76 17.91 3.73
C LYS A 10 9.58 16.50 3.20
N ILE A 11 8.90 16.38 2.06
CA ILE A 11 8.81 15.14 1.29
C ILE A 11 10.10 15.06 0.47
N ASP A 12 11.11 14.41 1.02
CA ASP A 12 12.27 14.01 0.25
C ASP A 12 11.94 12.83 -0.68
N HIS A 13 12.91 12.43 -1.48
CA HIS A 13 12.74 11.37 -2.46
C HIS A 13 12.37 10.01 -1.81
N ASP A 14 12.95 9.68 -0.65
CA ASP A 14 12.66 8.42 0.03
C ASP A 14 11.22 8.39 0.55
N LYS A 15 10.79 9.47 1.22
CA LYS A 15 9.39 9.64 1.65
C LYS A 15 8.43 9.59 0.47
N TYR A 16 8.77 10.24 -0.65
CA TYR A 16 7.96 10.21 -1.87
C TYR A 16 7.79 8.79 -2.43
N GLU A 17 8.87 8.03 -2.57
CA GLU A 17 8.79 6.66 -3.12
C GLU A 17 8.04 5.70 -2.19
N LYS A 18 8.17 5.86 -0.87
CA LYS A 18 7.35 5.12 0.11
C LYS A 18 5.87 5.47 -0.01
N LEU A 19 5.52 6.75 -0.09
CA LEU A 19 4.14 7.20 -0.28
C LEU A 19 3.55 6.69 -1.60
N LYS A 20 4.32 6.76 -2.68
CA LYS A 20 3.93 6.26 -3.99
C LYS A 20 3.70 4.75 -3.97
N THR A 21 4.57 3.99 -3.29
CA THR A 21 4.38 2.54 -3.11
C THR A 21 3.08 2.22 -2.38
N LEU A 22 2.76 2.95 -1.30
CA LEU A 22 1.47 2.80 -0.61
C LEU A 22 0.29 3.16 -1.50
N TYR A 23 0.39 4.26 -2.25
CA TYR A 23 -0.63 4.67 -3.21
C TYR A 23 -0.90 3.58 -4.25
N ASP A 24 0.15 3.09 -4.91
CA ASP A 24 0.04 2.06 -5.94
C ASP A 24 -0.55 0.75 -5.37
N LEU A 25 -0.19 0.39 -4.13
CA LEU A 25 -0.78 -0.77 -3.44
C LEU A 25 -2.28 -0.63 -3.25
N TYR A 26 -2.74 0.49 -2.68
CA TYR A 26 -4.16 0.73 -2.43
C TYR A 26 -4.95 0.94 -3.73
N GLU A 27 -4.35 1.54 -4.75
CA GLU A 27 -4.99 1.69 -6.06
C GLU A 27 -5.26 0.33 -6.70
N ASN A 28 -4.24 -0.54 -6.77
CA ASN A 28 -4.40 -1.90 -7.30
C ASN A 28 -5.37 -2.72 -6.44
N PHE A 29 -5.31 -2.59 -5.12
CA PHE A 29 -6.23 -3.30 -4.23
C PHE A 29 -7.70 -2.87 -4.46
N ASN A 30 -7.98 -1.58 -4.57
CA ASN A 30 -9.34 -1.09 -4.84
C ASN A 30 -9.86 -1.58 -6.20
N LYS A 31 -9.00 -1.61 -7.23
CA LYS A 31 -9.36 -2.21 -8.53
C LYS A 31 -9.61 -3.71 -8.40
N PHE A 32 -8.78 -4.42 -7.66
CA PHE A 32 -8.94 -5.84 -7.39
C PHE A 32 -10.28 -6.16 -6.70
N LYS A 33 -10.71 -5.34 -5.74
CA LYS A 33 -12.04 -5.49 -5.11
C LYS A 33 -13.18 -5.49 -6.13
N ILE A 34 -13.05 -4.67 -7.18
CA ILE A 34 -14.04 -4.58 -8.27
C ILE A 34 -13.92 -5.79 -9.20
N GLU A 35 -12.70 -6.20 -9.56
CA GLU A 35 -12.42 -7.40 -10.36
C GLU A 35 -12.96 -8.68 -9.70
N SER A 36 -12.86 -8.78 -8.38
CA SER A 36 -13.29 -9.97 -7.63
C SER A 36 -14.80 -10.09 -7.44
N LEU A 37 -15.60 -9.11 -7.88
CA LEU A 37 -17.06 -9.20 -7.79
C LEU A 37 -17.62 -10.26 -8.76
N PRO A 38 -18.78 -10.87 -8.47
CA PRO A 38 -19.40 -11.87 -9.37
C PRO A 38 -19.64 -11.38 -10.81
N ASN A 39 -19.85 -10.07 -10.99
CA ASN A 39 -20.03 -9.41 -12.28
C ASN A 39 -18.79 -8.58 -12.70
N GLY A 40 -17.68 -8.75 -12.00
CA GLY A 40 -16.42 -8.06 -12.26
C GLY A 40 -15.72 -8.56 -13.52
N ALA A 41 -14.64 -7.86 -13.89
CA ALA A 41 -13.73 -8.38 -14.89
C ALA A 41 -13.06 -9.63 -14.31
N ALA A 42 -13.19 -10.79 -14.97
CA ALA A 42 -12.63 -12.07 -14.52
C ALA A 42 -11.08 -12.13 -14.58
N THR A 43 -10.41 -10.99 -14.52
CA THR A 43 -8.97 -10.81 -14.57
C THR A 43 -8.48 -10.46 -13.17
N CYS A 44 -7.74 -11.35 -12.50
CA CYS A 44 -7.10 -11.06 -11.21
C CYS A 44 -5.79 -10.23 -11.37
N GLU A 45 -5.75 -9.33 -12.35
CA GLU A 45 -4.54 -8.62 -12.75
C GLU A 45 -4.11 -7.64 -11.65
N ASN A 46 -5.04 -6.83 -11.14
CA ASN A 46 -4.72 -5.87 -10.09
C ASN A 46 -4.43 -6.59 -8.76
N GLY A 47 -5.08 -7.73 -8.50
CA GLY A 47 -4.76 -8.59 -7.35
C GLY A 47 -3.32 -9.10 -7.41
N THR A 48 -2.86 -9.53 -8.58
CA THR A 48 -1.47 -9.96 -8.79
C THR A 48 -0.49 -8.80 -8.57
N LYS A 49 -0.78 -7.63 -9.17
CA LYS A 49 0.06 -6.43 -9.01
C LYS A 49 0.17 -5.98 -7.56
N CYS A 50 -0.92 -5.97 -6.80
CA CYS A 50 -0.88 -5.55 -5.40
C CYS A 50 -0.04 -6.52 -4.55
N VAL A 51 -0.17 -7.84 -4.78
CA VAL A 51 0.61 -8.86 -4.06
C VAL A 51 2.10 -8.75 -4.40
N ASP A 52 2.44 -8.53 -5.67
CA ASP A 52 3.82 -8.40 -6.10
C ASP A 52 4.48 -7.14 -5.55
N LEU A 53 3.75 -6.01 -5.51
CA LEU A 53 4.21 -4.79 -4.86
C LEU A 53 4.46 -5.02 -3.38
N TYR A 54 3.54 -5.67 -2.67
CA TYR A 54 3.68 -5.97 -1.25
C TYR A 54 4.92 -6.83 -0.98
N LYS A 55 5.10 -7.91 -1.74
CA LYS A 55 6.24 -8.84 -1.60
C LYS A 55 7.60 -8.13 -1.76
N LYS A 56 7.70 -7.16 -2.67
CA LYS A 56 8.93 -6.36 -2.83
C LYS A 56 9.31 -5.57 -1.58
N GLN A 57 8.34 -5.20 -0.75
CA GLN A 57 8.58 -4.45 0.48
C GLN A 57 8.81 -5.35 1.70
N VAL A 58 8.54 -6.66 1.60
CA VAL A 58 8.70 -7.60 2.72
C VAL A 58 10.15 -7.64 3.21
N ASP A 59 11.12 -7.71 2.31
CA ASP A 59 12.54 -7.79 2.71
C ASP A 59 13.02 -6.47 3.33
N TYR A 60 12.53 -5.34 2.83
CA TYR A 60 12.76 -4.04 3.46
C TYR A 60 12.21 -4.02 4.90
N CYS A 61 10.96 -4.44 5.09
CA CYS A 61 10.30 -4.39 6.39
C CYS A 61 10.76 -5.45 7.38
N LYS A 62 11.41 -6.54 6.94
CA LYS A 62 12.11 -7.46 7.85
C LYS A 62 13.23 -6.78 8.61
N ILE A 63 13.91 -5.82 7.97
CA ILE A 63 15.05 -5.09 8.54
C ILE A 63 14.55 -3.81 9.24
N ASN A 64 13.61 -3.09 8.62
CA ASN A 64 13.14 -1.78 9.05
C ASN A 64 11.74 -1.81 9.69
N TYR A 65 11.44 -2.86 10.47
CA TYR A 65 10.08 -3.15 10.96
C TYR A 65 9.44 -2.03 11.81
N ASN A 66 10.24 -1.18 12.45
CA ASN A 66 9.79 -0.05 13.26
C ASN A 66 9.47 1.22 12.45
N GLU A 67 9.69 1.22 11.13
CA GLU A 67 9.33 2.38 10.32
C GLU A 67 7.82 2.48 10.09
N ASP A 68 7.31 3.72 10.13
CA ASP A 68 5.88 4.02 9.89
C ASP A 68 5.36 3.44 8.57
N PHE A 69 6.21 3.42 7.53
CA PHE A 69 5.90 2.79 6.25
C PHE A 69 5.58 1.30 6.41
N CYS A 70 6.36 0.56 7.20
CA CYS A 70 6.14 -0.86 7.45
C CYS A 70 4.91 -1.11 8.31
N ALA A 71 4.60 -0.22 9.27
CA ALA A 71 3.33 -0.28 9.99
C ALA A 71 2.13 -0.16 9.03
N LYS A 72 2.20 0.76 8.05
CA LYS A 72 1.16 0.89 7.01
C LYS A 72 1.03 -0.32 6.10
N LEU A 73 2.14 -1.00 5.80
CA LEU A 73 2.09 -2.27 5.06
C LEU A 73 1.46 -3.40 5.86
N ILE A 74 1.65 -3.44 7.18
CA ILE A 74 0.96 -4.40 8.06
C ILE A 74 -0.55 -4.16 8.06
N ASP A 75 -0.97 -2.90 8.13
CA ASP A 75 -2.39 -2.55 8.06
C ASP A 75 -2.99 -2.94 6.69
N PHE A 76 -2.28 -2.65 5.59
CA PHE A 76 -2.68 -3.11 4.26
C PHE A 76 -2.87 -4.63 4.19
N ARG A 77 -1.97 -5.41 4.82
CA ARG A 77 -2.09 -6.88 4.83
C ARG A 77 -3.41 -7.31 5.49
N LYS A 78 -3.80 -6.67 6.60
CA LYS A 78 -5.07 -6.98 7.27
C LYS A 78 -6.25 -6.66 6.36
N ASP A 79 -6.27 -5.48 5.74
CA ASP A 79 -7.33 -5.09 4.81
C ASP A 79 -7.48 -6.11 3.66
N TYR A 80 -6.35 -6.59 3.14
CA TYR A 80 -6.32 -7.60 2.07
C TYR A 80 -6.84 -8.96 2.55
N GLU A 81 -6.36 -9.45 3.70
CA GLU A 81 -6.79 -10.73 4.29
C GLU A 81 -8.30 -10.72 4.61
N GLU A 82 -8.82 -9.60 5.12
CA GLU A 82 -10.25 -9.41 5.36
C GLU A 82 -11.06 -9.50 4.06
N HIS A 83 -10.62 -8.81 2.99
CA HIS A 83 -11.29 -8.89 1.68
C HIS A 83 -11.29 -10.32 1.12
N MET A 84 -10.18 -11.05 1.25
CA MET A 84 -10.09 -12.43 0.76
C MET A 84 -10.93 -13.44 1.56
N ALA A 85 -11.32 -13.09 2.78
CA ALA A 85 -12.19 -13.93 3.63
C ALA A 85 -13.69 -13.70 3.37
N THR A 86 -14.04 -12.72 2.53
CA THR A 86 -15.43 -12.31 2.24
C THR A 86 -15.93 -12.93 0.92
#